data_AF-A0A0W0G787-F1
#
_entry.id   AF-A0A0W0G787-F1
#
_cell.length_a   1.000
_cell.length_b   1.000
_cell.length_c   1.000
_cell.angle_alpha   90.00
_cell.angle_beta   90.00
_cell.angle_gamma   90.00
#
_symmetry.space_group_name_H-M   'P 1'
#
loop_
_entity.id
_entity.type
_entity.pdbx_description
1 polymer ?
#
loop_
_entity_poly.entity_id
_entity_poly.type
_entity_poly.pdbx_seq_one_letter_code
_entity_poly.pdbx_strand_id
1 'polypeptide(L)'
;MSYGGNYGAQGGYAPPAGAPPGHGGYGAPAGPPPGADPQLWQWFNAVDVDRSGHISADELQRALINGDWTPFDLDTVKLLMSIFDVDRSGTIGFNEFSGLWKYIKEWQNVFRHFDQDRSGSIDGAELANALAQFGYNLSPQLLDLVQKKYDPKPAGAHRTTIVGPAAGISFDRFVRACVVIKQLSEAFGKLDSDRDGWIQINYDQFMHTVLTLP
;
A
#
# COMPACT_ATOMS: atom_id res chain seq x y z
N MET A 1 -63.12 69.99 -17.62
CA MET A 1 -64.27 69.88 -16.70
C MET A 1 -64.38 68.44 -16.26
N SER A 2 -64.68 68.27 -14.97
CA SER A 2 -64.54 67.07 -14.14
C SER A 2 -65.57 65.97 -14.41
N TYR A 3 -65.47 64.92 -13.59
CA TYR A 3 -66.30 63.74 -13.32
C TYR A 3 -65.75 62.44 -13.95
N GLY A 4 -65.26 61.43 -13.22
CA GLY A 4 -65.44 61.06 -11.81
C GLY A 4 -66.28 59.78 -11.72
N GLY A 5 -65.69 58.65 -11.31
CA GLY A 5 -66.39 57.37 -11.15
C GLY A 5 -65.49 56.23 -10.68
N ASN A 6 -65.48 56.02 -9.37
CA ASN A 6 -64.79 55.00 -8.57
C ASN A 6 -65.36 53.57 -8.83
N TYR A 7 -64.67 52.53 -8.31
CA TYR A 7 -65.18 51.35 -7.57
C TYR A 7 -64.35 50.07 -7.83
N GLY A 8 -63.50 49.72 -6.86
CA GLY A 8 -63.38 48.37 -6.24
C GLY A 8 -62.80 47.19 -7.03
N ALA A 9 -61.69 46.63 -6.55
CA ALA A 9 -61.66 45.30 -5.91
C ALA A 9 -60.22 44.84 -5.59
N GLN A 10 -60.02 44.42 -4.36
CA GLN A 10 -58.84 43.69 -3.85
C GLN A 10 -58.72 42.32 -4.52
N GLY A 11 -57.48 41.90 -4.79
CA GLY A 11 -57.14 40.53 -5.13
C GLY A 11 -55.64 40.32 -5.06
N GLY A 12 -55.15 39.96 -3.87
CA GLY A 12 -53.76 39.58 -3.67
C GLY A 12 -53.44 38.22 -4.29
N TYR A 13 -52.23 38.08 -4.82
CA TYR A 13 -51.56 36.80 -4.97
C TYR A 13 -50.08 36.97 -4.63
N ALA A 14 -49.67 36.34 -3.53
CA ALA A 14 -48.28 36.05 -3.21
C ALA A 14 -47.76 34.92 -4.12
N PRO A 15 -46.47 34.88 -4.46
CA PRO A 15 -45.90 33.76 -5.18
C PRO A 15 -45.82 32.52 -4.27
N PRO A 16 -46.09 31.30 -4.77
CA PRO A 16 -46.07 30.09 -3.97
C PRO A 16 -44.63 29.69 -3.63
N ALA A 17 -44.39 29.49 -2.33
CA ALA A 17 -43.28 28.71 -1.83
C ALA A 17 -43.58 27.21 -1.97
N GLY A 18 -42.58 26.43 -2.39
CA GLY A 18 -42.59 24.98 -2.25
C GLY A 18 -42.33 24.18 -3.52
N ALA A 19 -41.04 23.95 -3.81
CA ALA A 19 -40.61 22.77 -4.55
C ALA A 19 -39.54 22.06 -3.71
N PRO A 20 -39.65 20.74 -3.45
CA PRO A 20 -38.67 20.01 -2.65
C PRO A 20 -37.34 19.89 -3.42
N PRO A 21 -36.17 19.93 -2.76
CA PRO A 21 -34.92 19.60 -3.44
C PRO A 21 -34.91 18.11 -3.73
N GLY A 22 -35.09 17.77 -5.02
CA GLY A 22 -34.93 16.42 -5.53
C GLY A 22 -33.55 15.88 -5.16
N HIS A 23 -33.54 14.85 -4.31
CA HIS A 23 -32.40 13.98 -4.11
C HIS A 23 -32.20 13.15 -5.38
N GLY A 24 -31.07 13.31 -6.04
CA GLY A 24 -30.78 12.57 -7.28
C GLY A 24 -29.68 13.21 -8.11
N GLY A 25 -28.53 13.52 -7.49
CA GLY A 25 -27.32 13.86 -8.21
C GLY A 25 -26.33 12.73 -8.05
N TYR A 26 -26.23 11.84 -9.03
CA TYR A 26 -25.10 10.92 -9.16
C TYR A 26 -23.83 11.76 -9.11
N GLY A 27 -23.05 11.59 -8.03
CA GLY A 27 -21.84 12.37 -7.77
C GLY A 27 -20.93 12.31 -8.98
N ALA A 28 -20.66 13.47 -9.58
CA ALA A 28 -19.54 13.61 -10.49
C ALA A 28 -18.28 13.11 -9.78
N PRO A 29 -17.36 12.40 -10.47
CA PRO A 29 -16.11 12.00 -9.85
C PRO A 29 -15.44 13.25 -9.29
N ALA A 30 -15.16 13.22 -7.98
CA ALA A 30 -14.48 14.32 -7.33
C ALA A 30 -13.19 14.62 -8.11
N GLY A 31 -12.98 15.89 -8.46
CA GLY A 31 -11.71 16.32 -9.03
C GLY A 31 -10.57 16.06 -8.03
N PRO A 32 -9.31 16.07 -8.50
CA PRO A 32 -8.17 15.93 -7.60
C PRO A 32 -8.28 16.94 -6.45
N PRO A 33 -7.98 16.54 -5.19
CA PRO A 33 -7.93 17.48 -4.07
C PRO A 33 -7.03 18.67 -4.40
N PRO A 34 -7.33 19.89 -3.91
CA PRO A 34 -6.50 21.07 -4.17
C PRO A 34 -5.03 20.81 -3.79
N GLY A 35 -4.11 20.94 -4.75
CA GLY A 35 -2.68 20.69 -4.56
C GLY A 35 -2.22 19.23 -4.76
N ALA A 36 -3.14 18.31 -5.09
CA ALA A 36 -2.81 16.93 -5.41
C ALA A 36 -2.18 16.79 -6.80
N ASP A 37 -1.27 15.83 -6.94
CA ASP A 37 -0.74 15.42 -8.25
C ASP A 37 -1.88 14.80 -9.10
N PRO A 38 -2.20 15.36 -10.29
CA PRO A 38 -3.25 14.85 -11.15
C PRO A 38 -3.04 13.39 -11.59
N GLN A 39 -1.80 12.94 -11.76
CA GLN A 39 -1.48 11.58 -12.15
C GLN A 39 -1.70 10.60 -10.99
N LEU A 40 -1.31 11.00 -9.77
CA LEU A 40 -1.61 10.19 -8.57
C LEU A 40 -3.11 10.08 -8.34
N TRP A 41 -3.87 11.15 -8.57
CA TRP A 41 -5.33 11.11 -8.48
C TRP A 41 -5.96 10.16 -9.51
N GLN A 42 -5.44 10.15 -10.74
CA GLN A 42 -5.90 9.21 -11.77
C GLN A 42 -5.61 7.76 -11.39
N TRP A 43 -4.41 7.48 -10.86
CA TRP A 43 -4.08 6.15 -10.38
C TRP A 43 -4.94 5.74 -9.19
N PHE A 44 -5.14 6.63 -8.22
CA PHE A 44 -6.02 6.37 -7.08
C PHE A 44 -7.41 5.93 -7.55
N ASN A 45 -8.04 6.71 -8.44
CA ASN A 45 -9.36 6.37 -9.00
C ASN A 45 -9.37 5.11 -9.87
N ALA A 46 -8.22 4.67 -10.38
CA ALA A 46 -8.10 3.43 -11.13
C ALA A 46 -7.99 2.21 -10.19
N VAL A 47 -7.44 2.41 -8.99
CA VAL A 47 -7.33 1.37 -7.96
C VAL A 47 -8.63 1.25 -7.14
N ASP A 48 -9.26 2.37 -6.81
CA ASP A 48 -10.58 2.44 -6.16
C ASP A 48 -11.69 2.05 -7.16
N VAL A 49 -11.90 0.74 -7.31
CA VAL A 49 -12.79 0.16 -8.32
C VAL A 49 -14.26 0.40 -7.93
N ASP A 50 -14.56 0.29 -6.64
CA ASP A 50 -15.91 0.51 -6.13
C ASP A 50 -16.27 1.99 -5.94
N ARG A 51 -15.28 2.90 -6.07
CA ARG A 51 -15.40 4.35 -5.92
C ARG A 51 -15.89 4.75 -4.54
N SER A 52 -15.49 4.01 -3.52
CA SER A 52 -15.78 4.33 -2.13
C SER A 52 -15.02 5.57 -1.64
N GLY A 53 -14.00 6.01 -2.38
CA GLY A 53 -13.07 7.07 -1.97
C GLY A 53 -11.93 6.57 -1.08
N HIS A 54 -11.84 5.25 -0.90
CA HIS A 54 -10.85 4.57 -0.06
C HIS A 54 -10.42 3.28 -0.76
N ILE A 55 -9.13 2.94 -0.67
CA ILE A 55 -8.60 1.71 -1.28
C ILE A 55 -8.58 0.60 -0.23
N SER A 56 -9.27 -0.49 -0.50
CA SER A 56 -9.21 -1.73 0.29
C SER A 56 -7.94 -2.54 0.00
N ALA A 57 -7.59 -3.48 0.90
CA ALA A 57 -6.46 -4.38 0.68
C ALA A 57 -6.62 -5.23 -0.60
N ASP A 58 -7.84 -5.67 -0.91
CA ASP A 58 -8.13 -6.44 -2.12
C ASP A 58 -7.95 -5.61 -3.41
N GLU A 59 -8.36 -4.34 -3.38
CA GLU A 59 -8.16 -3.42 -4.50
C GLU A 59 -6.69 -3.10 -4.70
N LEU A 60 -5.96 -2.84 -3.60
CA LEU A 60 -4.52 -2.61 -3.65
C LEU A 60 -3.77 -3.83 -4.19
N GLN A 61 -4.13 -5.03 -3.76
CA GLN A 61 -3.51 -6.26 -4.25
C GLN A 61 -3.71 -6.45 -5.76
N ARG A 62 -4.91 -6.16 -6.27
CA ARG A 62 -5.22 -6.30 -7.70
C ARG A 62 -4.53 -5.25 -8.55
N ALA A 63 -4.32 -4.06 -8.01
CA ALA A 63 -3.65 -2.98 -8.71
C ALA A 63 -2.12 -3.13 -8.76
N LEU A 64 -1.52 -3.82 -7.79
CA LEU A 64 -0.08 -4.01 -7.71
C LEU A 64 0.34 -5.34 -8.35
N ILE A 65 1.07 -5.22 -9.45
CA ILE A 65 1.62 -6.34 -10.21
C ILE A 65 3.15 -6.27 -10.15
N ASN A 66 3.77 -7.42 -9.88
CA ASN A 66 5.21 -7.59 -9.90
C ASN A 66 5.81 -7.50 -11.31
N GLY A 67 7.14 -7.38 -11.42
CA GLY A 67 7.84 -7.39 -12.70
C GLY A 67 7.67 -8.69 -13.52
N ASP A 68 7.35 -9.79 -12.83
CA ASP A 68 7.07 -11.11 -13.40
C ASP A 68 5.58 -11.34 -13.71
N TRP A 69 4.76 -10.28 -13.68
CA TRP A 69 3.31 -10.29 -13.94
C TRP A 69 2.46 -11.02 -12.89
N THR A 70 3.04 -11.40 -11.76
CA THR A 70 2.28 -11.96 -10.64
C THR A 70 1.63 -10.87 -9.79
N PRO A 71 0.43 -11.10 -9.22
CA PRO A 71 -0.13 -10.21 -8.20
C PRO A 71 0.76 -10.17 -6.96
N PHE A 72 0.75 -9.06 -6.24
CA PHE A 72 1.45 -8.97 -4.95
C PHE A 72 0.93 -10.02 -3.95
N ASP A 73 1.84 -10.55 -3.13
CA ASP A 73 1.53 -11.39 -2.00
C ASP A 73 0.65 -10.64 -1.00
N LEU A 74 -0.42 -11.28 -0.53
CA LEU A 74 -1.41 -10.65 0.33
C LEU A 74 -0.81 -10.15 1.64
N ASP A 75 0.16 -10.87 2.20
CA ASP A 75 0.82 -10.41 3.44
C ASP A 75 1.68 -9.17 3.17
N THR A 76 2.30 -9.06 2.00
CA THR A 76 3.02 -7.84 1.61
C THR A 76 2.06 -6.66 1.53
N VAL A 77 0.89 -6.86 0.91
CA VAL A 77 -0.15 -5.83 0.85
C VAL A 77 -0.61 -5.44 2.24
N LYS A 78 -0.89 -6.41 3.13
CA LYS A 78 -1.28 -6.13 4.52
C LYS A 78 -0.20 -5.39 5.31
N LEU A 79 1.07 -5.71 5.09
CA LEU A 79 2.19 -4.98 5.67
C LEU A 79 2.23 -3.53 5.16
N LEU A 80 2.03 -3.31 3.87
CA LEU A 80 1.97 -1.96 3.31
C LEU A 80 0.77 -1.18 3.88
N MET A 81 -0.40 -1.82 4.00
CA MET A 81 -1.56 -1.23 4.66
C MET A 81 -1.21 -0.81 6.09
N SER A 82 -0.62 -1.69 6.91
CA SER A 82 -0.32 -1.37 8.31
C SER A 82 0.71 -0.24 8.50
N ILE A 83 1.55 0.03 7.50
CA ILE A 83 2.52 1.12 7.52
C ILE A 83 1.87 2.47 7.15
N PHE A 84 0.92 2.47 6.22
CA PHE A 84 0.37 3.69 5.62
C PHE A 84 -1.05 4.05 6.06
N ASP A 85 -1.81 3.11 6.61
CA ASP A 85 -3.12 3.32 7.24
C ASP A 85 -2.91 3.97 8.63
N VAL A 86 -2.70 5.29 8.62
CA VAL A 86 -2.36 6.06 9.82
C VAL A 86 -3.59 6.23 10.71
N ASP A 87 -4.75 6.37 10.09
CA ASP A 87 -6.02 6.54 10.79
C ASP A 87 -6.65 5.22 11.28
N ARG A 88 -6.07 4.07 10.88
CA ARG A 88 -6.50 2.71 11.23
C ARG A 88 -7.92 2.43 10.76
N SER A 89 -8.32 3.00 9.64
CA SER A 89 -9.60 2.75 9.01
C SER A 89 -9.70 1.34 8.42
N GLY A 90 -8.57 0.66 8.22
CA GLY A 90 -8.46 -0.59 7.48
C GLY A 90 -8.46 -0.39 5.96
N THR A 91 -8.40 0.87 5.51
CA THR A 91 -8.42 1.30 4.11
C THR A 91 -7.38 2.39 3.89
N ILE A 92 -7.05 2.69 2.63
CA ILE A 92 -6.08 3.73 2.28
C ILE A 92 -6.80 4.89 1.61
N GLY A 93 -6.82 6.05 2.26
CA GLY A 93 -7.29 7.29 1.66
C GLY A 93 -6.29 7.86 0.65
N PHE A 94 -6.68 8.88 -0.12
CA PHE A 94 -5.80 9.45 -1.16
C PHE A 94 -4.46 10.01 -0.62
N ASN A 95 -4.49 10.66 0.54
CA ASN A 95 -3.26 11.21 1.13
C ASN A 95 -2.28 10.09 1.50
N GLU A 96 -2.77 9.00 2.07
CA GLU A 96 -1.98 7.83 2.42
C GLU A 96 -1.49 7.10 1.16
N PHE A 97 -2.35 6.98 0.14
CA PHE A 97 -1.99 6.43 -1.16
C PHE A 97 -0.84 7.20 -1.82
N SER A 98 -0.81 8.52 -1.71
CA SER A 98 0.28 9.33 -2.27
C SER A 98 1.64 8.97 -1.65
N GLY A 99 1.66 8.75 -0.32
CA GLY A 99 2.84 8.29 0.41
C GLY A 99 3.23 6.86 0.04
N LEU A 100 2.24 5.95 0.01
CA LEU A 100 2.41 4.55 -0.39
C LEU A 100 2.99 4.44 -1.80
N TRP A 101 2.46 5.21 -2.76
CA TRP A 101 2.90 5.18 -4.13
C TRP A 101 4.34 5.66 -4.28
N LYS A 102 4.69 6.77 -3.60
CA LYS A 102 6.07 7.27 -3.57
C LYS A 102 7.02 6.21 -3.00
N TYR A 103 6.63 5.57 -1.91
CA TYR A 103 7.40 4.49 -1.28
C TYR A 103 7.61 3.31 -2.22
N ILE A 104 6.56 2.85 -2.91
CA ILE A 104 6.68 1.77 -3.91
C ILE A 104 7.63 2.18 -5.03
N LYS A 105 7.58 3.43 -5.52
CA LYS A 105 8.48 3.92 -6.57
C LYS A 105 9.94 3.97 -6.13
N GLU A 106 10.21 4.39 -4.89
CA GLU A 106 11.55 4.37 -4.32
C GLU A 106 12.08 2.94 -4.23
N TRP A 107 11.26 2.00 -3.73
CA TRP A 107 11.63 0.58 -3.68
C TRP A 107 11.83 -0.04 -5.06
N GLN A 108 11.06 0.36 -6.07
CA GLN A 108 11.29 -0.11 -7.46
C GLN A 108 12.68 0.27 -7.96
N ASN A 109 13.19 1.45 -7.60
CA ASN A 109 14.54 1.86 -7.97
C ASN A 109 15.60 1.02 -7.25
N VAL A 110 15.38 0.74 -5.96
CA VAL A 110 16.25 -0.12 -5.15
C VAL A 110 16.27 -1.54 -5.71
N PHE A 111 15.10 -2.12 -5.99
CA PHE A 111 14.99 -3.46 -6.56
C PHE A 111 15.73 -3.56 -7.90
N ARG A 112 15.50 -2.62 -8.83
CA ARG A 112 16.20 -2.58 -10.12
C ARG A 112 17.71 -2.39 -10.01
N HIS A 113 18.18 -1.81 -8.91
CA HIS A 113 19.61 -1.67 -8.66
C HIS A 113 20.24 -3.02 -8.31
N PHE A 114 19.50 -3.89 -7.60
CA PHE A 114 19.98 -5.18 -7.14
C PHE A 114 19.65 -6.34 -8.08
N ASP A 115 18.58 -6.26 -8.86
CA ASP A 115 18.23 -7.16 -9.97
C ASP A 115 19.17 -6.87 -11.16
N GLN A 116 20.40 -7.38 -11.08
CA GLN A 116 21.49 -7.05 -11.99
C GLN A 116 21.29 -7.72 -13.35
N ASP A 117 20.76 -8.93 -13.34
CA ASP A 117 20.49 -9.70 -14.56
C ASP A 117 19.14 -9.33 -15.21
N ARG A 118 18.34 -8.50 -14.54
CA ARG A 118 17.00 -8.06 -14.97
C ARG A 118 16.06 -9.24 -15.16
N SER A 119 16.21 -10.27 -14.34
CA SER A 119 15.32 -11.43 -14.30
C SER A 119 13.93 -11.06 -13.80
N GLY A 120 13.78 -9.92 -13.11
CA GLY A 120 12.54 -9.53 -12.44
C GLY A 120 12.36 -10.16 -11.06
N SER A 121 13.40 -10.83 -10.55
CA SER A 121 13.47 -11.48 -9.25
C SER A 121 14.85 -11.25 -8.62
N ILE A 122 14.95 -11.32 -7.29
CA ILE A 122 16.22 -11.21 -6.57
C ILE A 122 16.69 -12.60 -6.16
N ASP A 123 17.85 -13.01 -6.65
CA ASP A 123 18.46 -14.27 -6.26
C ASP A 123 19.20 -14.19 -4.91
N GLY A 124 19.82 -15.29 -4.48
CA GLY A 124 20.51 -15.35 -3.19
C GLY A 124 21.77 -14.46 -3.12
N ALA A 125 22.49 -14.30 -4.23
CA ALA A 125 23.67 -13.45 -4.30
C ALA A 125 23.30 -11.97 -4.31
N GLU A 126 22.25 -11.62 -5.07
CA GLU A 126 21.68 -10.28 -5.12
C GLU A 126 21.09 -9.87 -3.77
N LEU A 127 20.38 -10.78 -3.10
CA LEU A 127 19.86 -10.56 -1.75
C LEU A 127 20.99 -10.31 -0.74
N ALA A 128 22.06 -11.12 -0.78
CA ALA A 128 23.21 -10.95 0.09
C ALA A 128 23.87 -9.58 -0.11
N ASN A 129 24.05 -9.17 -1.37
CA ASN A 129 24.58 -7.85 -1.71
C ASN A 129 23.66 -6.72 -1.22
N ALA A 130 22.34 -6.86 -1.43
CA ALA A 130 21.36 -5.85 -0.98
C ALA A 130 21.39 -5.65 0.53
N LEU A 131 21.31 -6.75 1.29
CA LEU A 131 21.32 -6.68 2.75
C LEU A 131 22.64 -6.15 3.30
N ALA A 132 23.77 -6.55 2.72
CA ALA A 132 25.08 -6.01 3.09
C ALA A 132 25.16 -4.48 2.83
N GLN A 133 24.66 -3.99 1.70
CA GLN A 133 24.61 -2.55 1.41
C GLN A 133 23.67 -1.77 2.33
N PHE A 134 22.60 -2.40 2.82
CA PHE A 134 21.75 -1.82 3.86
C PHE A 134 22.37 -1.87 5.26
N GLY A 135 23.56 -2.47 5.42
CA GLY A 135 24.27 -2.59 6.69
C GLY A 135 23.93 -3.86 7.48
N TYR A 136 23.21 -4.81 6.88
CA TYR A 136 22.84 -6.08 7.51
C TYR A 136 23.76 -7.21 7.04
N ASN A 137 24.73 -7.58 7.87
CA ASN A 137 25.64 -8.69 7.61
C ASN A 137 25.06 -9.99 8.19
N LEU A 138 24.18 -10.63 7.44
CA LEU A 138 23.60 -11.92 7.83
C LEU A 138 24.56 -13.08 7.51
N SER A 139 24.55 -14.12 8.33
CA SER A 139 25.29 -15.34 8.04
C SER A 139 24.71 -16.07 6.81
N PRO A 140 25.52 -16.86 6.08
CA PRO A 140 25.02 -17.63 4.93
C PRO A 140 23.81 -18.51 5.25
N GLN A 141 23.76 -19.10 6.45
CA GLN A 141 22.64 -19.92 6.90
C GLN A 141 21.36 -19.09 7.08
N LEU A 142 21.47 -17.88 7.60
CA LEU A 142 20.33 -16.99 7.77
C LEU A 142 19.86 -16.42 6.44
N LEU A 143 20.78 -16.10 5.51
CA LEU A 143 20.44 -15.70 4.15
C LEU A 143 19.64 -16.78 3.42
N ASP A 144 20.07 -18.04 3.49
CA ASP A 144 19.33 -19.18 2.92
C ASP A 144 17.94 -19.33 3.56
N LEU A 145 17.80 -19.08 4.86
CA LEU A 145 16.50 -19.09 5.54
C LEU A 145 15.59 -17.96 5.05
N VAL A 146 16.11 -16.74 4.92
CA VAL A 146 15.36 -15.59 4.36
C VAL A 146 14.94 -15.92 2.93
N GLN A 147 15.87 -16.38 2.09
CA GLN A 147 15.56 -16.76 0.72
C GLN A 147 14.46 -17.81 0.67
N LYS A 148 14.57 -18.91 1.42
CA LYS A 148 13.53 -19.96 1.45
C LYS A 148 12.18 -19.50 1.98
N LYS A 149 12.17 -18.49 2.87
CA LYS A 149 10.94 -17.92 3.45
C LYS A 149 10.21 -17.00 2.47
N TYR A 150 10.95 -16.26 1.64
CA TYR A 150 10.41 -15.25 0.72
C TYR A 150 10.50 -15.64 -0.77
N ASP A 151 11.07 -16.78 -1.11
CA ASP A 151 10.99 -17.36 -2.44
C ASP A 151 9.53 -17.86 -2.67
N PRO A 152 8.84 -17.36 -3.71
CA PRO A 152 7.55 -17.88 -4.14
C PRO A 152 7.72 -19.30 -4.66
N LYS A 153 7.83 -20.29 -3.76
CA LYS A 153 7.82 -21.69 -4.17
C LYS A 153 6.56 -21.92 -4.99
N PRO A 154 6.67 -22.47 -6.21
CA PRO A 154 5.49 -22.81 -6.99
C PRO A 154 4.70 -23.85 -6.19
N ALA A 155 3.51 -23.46 -5.71
CA ALA A 155 2.58 -24.38 -5.12
C ALA A 155 2.13 -25.37 -6.20
N GLY A 156 2.78 -26.53 -6.27
CA GLY A 156 2.32 -27.67 -7.07
C GLY A 156 2.33 -27.51 -8.59
N ALA A 157 3.08 -26.56 -9.17
CA ALA A 157 3.17 -26.45 -10.62
C ALA A 157 3.98 -27.62 -11.20
N HIS A 158 3.26 -28.62 -11.71
CA HIS A 158 3.75 -29.49 -12.76
C HIS A 158 4.44 -28.61 -13.82
N ARG A 159 5.67 -28.94 -14.23
CA ARG A 159 6.51 -28.18 -15.17
C ARG A 159 5.91 -28.16 -16.61
N THR A 160 4.69 -27.68 -16.79
CA THR A 160 3.97 -27.67 -18.08
C THR A 160 3.99 -26.31 -18.77
N THR A 161 4.41 -25.23 -18.11
CA THR A 161 4.71 -23.96 -18.79
C THR A 161 6.22 -23.80 -18.96
N ILE A 162 6.64 -23.59 -20.22
CA ILE A 162 8.04 -23.34 -20.63
C ILE A 162 8.59 -22.04 -19.99
N VAL A 163 7.71 -21.22 -19.46
CA VAL A 163 8.00 -20.00 -18.70
C VAL A 163 7.38 -20.18 -17.32
N GLY A 164 8.12 -20.81 -16.40
CA GLY A 164 7.80 -20.76 -14.97
C GLY A 164 8.26 -19.42 -14.38
N PRO A 165 7.75 -19.00 -13.20
CA PRO A 165 8.30 -17.84 -12.51
C PRO A 165 9.81 -18.05 -12.31
N ALA A 166 10.58 -16.98 -12.53
CA ALA A 166 12.02 -17.00 -12.30
C ALA A 166 12.28 -17.46 -10.85
N ALA A 167 13.28 -18.31 -10.65
CA ALA A 167 13.68 -18.72 -9.31
C ALA A 167 14.28 -17.50 -8.59
N GLY A 168 13.66 -17.05 -7.50
CA GLY A 168 14.11 -15.84 -6.81
C GLY A 168 12.96 -15.10 -6.13
N ILE A 169 13.32 -14.10 -5.32
CA ILE A 169 12.37 -13.32 -4.53
C ILE A 169 11.76 -12.23 -5.43
N SER A 170 10.44 -12.25 -5.59
CA SER A 170 9.71 -11.20 -6.33
C SER A 170 9.80 -9.83 -5.64
N PHE A 171 9.54 -8.76 -6.38
CA PHE A 171 9.62 -7.38 -5.88
C PHE A 171 8.89 -7.15 -4.54
N ASP A 172 7.62 -7.53 -4.48
CA ASP A 172 6.80 -7.40 -3.29
C ASP A 172 7.40 -8.16 -2.09
N ARG A 173 7.85 -9.40 -2.30
CA ARG A 173 8.45 -10.23 -1.25
C ARG A 173 9.81 -9.71 -0.81
N PHE A 174 10.57 -9.09 -1.71
CA PHE A 174 11.83 -8.42 -1.39
C PHE A 174 11.58 -7.21 -0.48
N VAL A 175 10.60 -6.37 -0.80
CA VAL A 175 10.19 -5.25 0.06
C VAL A 175 9.79 -5.76 1.43
N ARG A 176 8.93 -6.79 1.49
CA ARG A 176 8.50 -7.41 2.76
C ARG A 176 9.69 -7.95 3.56
N ALA A 177 10.62 -8.67 2.91
CA ALA A 177 11.81 -9.21 3.57
C ALA A 177 12.67 -8.10 4.18
N CYS A 178 12.93 -7.02 3.43
CA CYS A 178 13.75 -5.90 3.90
C CYS A 178 13.09 -5.17 5.09
N VAL A 179 11.78 -4.94 5.02
CA VAL A 179 11.03 -4.30 6.11
C VAL A 179 11.06 -5.17 7.37
N VAL A 180 10.81 -6.47 7.24
CA VAL A 180 10.85 -7.40 8.38
C VAL A 180 12.25 -7.48 8.99
N ILE A 181 13.31 -7.57 8.17
CA ILE A 181 14.69 -7.58 8.65
C ILE A 181 15.00 -6.29 9.41
N LYS A 182 14.65 -5.12 8.84
CA LYS A 182 14.85 -3.83 9.51
C LYS A 182 14.18 -3.79 10.88
N GLN A 183 12.91 -4.20 10.96
CA GLN A 183 12.16 -4.17 12.22
C GLN A 183 12.72 -5.15 13.25
N LEU A 184 13.10 -6.36 12.84
CA LEU A 184 13.76 -7.35 13.70
C LEU A 184 15.10 -6.81 14.22
N SER A 185 15.91 -6.21 13.34
CA SER A 185 17.19 -5.60 13.72
C SER A 185 17.01 -4.40 14.66
N GLU A 186 16.01 -3.55 14.44
CA GLU A 186 15.69 -2.43 15.33
C GLU A 186 15.18 -2.92 16.69
N ALA A 187 14.37 -3.97 16.74
CA ALA A 187 13.92 -4.58 17.99
C ALA A 187 15.09 -5.22 18.75
N PHE A 188 15.94 -5.96 18.05
CA PHE A 188 17.16 -6.54 18.62
C PHE A 188 18.08 -5.44 19.18
N GLY A 189 18.37 -4.39 18.40
CA GLY A 189 19.25 -3.30 18.80
C GLY A 189 18.72 -2.45 19.96
N LYS A 190 17.41 -2.44 20.22
CA LYS A 190 16.83 -1.82 21.43
C LYS A 190 17.08 -2.66 22.68
N LEU A 191 17.25 -3.97 22.53
CA LEU A 191 17.51 -4.91 23.62
C LEU A 191 19.01 -5.09 23.86
N ASP A 192 19.81 -5.04 22.80
CA ASP A 192 21.27 -5.10 22.81
C ASP A 192 21.88 -3.74 23.22
N SER A 193 21.90 -3.49 24.54
CA SER A 193 22.33 -2.21 25.11
C SER A 193 23.84 -1.97 25.00
N ASP A 194 24.63 -3.03 25.01
CA ASP A 194 26.09 -3.02 24.94
C ASP A 194 26.64 -3.25 23.53
N ARG A 195 25.77 -3.55 22.55
CA ARG A 195 26.11 -3.72 21.13
C ARG A 195 27.12 -4.83 20.88
N ASP A 196 27.03 -5.89 21.67
CA ASP A 196 27.91 -7.05 21.56
C ASP A 196 27.35 -8.13 20.61
N GLY A 197 26.11 -7.93 20.13
CA GLY A 197 25.40 -8.87 19.27
C GLY A 197 24.69 -9.99 20.01
N TRP A 198 24.56 -9.88 21.34
CA TRP A 198 23.87 -10.84 22.20
C TRP A 198 22.82 -10.14 23.07
N ILE A 199 21.72 -10.84 23.32
CA ILE A 199 20.69 -10.37 24.26
C ILE A 199 20.35 -11.49 25.23
N GLN A 200 20.18 -11.14 26.50
CA GLN A 200 19.65 -12.03 27.51
C GLN A 200 18.26 -11.54 27.93
N ILE A 201 17.23 -12.22 27.43
CA ILE A 201 15.83 -11.92 27.73
C ILE A 201 15.12 -13.15 28.27
N ASN A 202 14.14 -12.94 29.14
CA ASN A 202 13.27 -14.03 29.61
C ASN A 202 12.15 -14.34 28.59
N TYR A 203 11.38 -15.40 28.87
CA TYR A 203 10.32 -15.85 27.97
C TYR A 203 9.26 -14.76 27.70
N ASP A 204 8.81 -14.04 28.72
CA ASP A 204 7.77 -13.01 28.56
C ASP A 204 8.28 -11.83 27.72
N GLN A 205 9.53 -11.41 27.92
CA GLN A 205 10.18 -10.38 27.11
C GLN A 205 10.34 -10.83 25.66
N PHE A 206 10.70 -12.09 25.42
CA PHE A 206 10.76 -12.66 24.07
C PHE A 206 9.38 -12.65 23.41
N MET A 207 8.35 -13.17 24.09
CA MET A 207 6.99 -13.19 23.58
C MET A 207 6.47 -11.79 23.29
N HIS A 208 6.66 -10.85 24.21
CA HIS A 208 6.29 -9.45 24.00
C HIS A 208 7.01 -8.85 22.78
N THR A 209 8.32 -9.04 22.66
CA THR A 209 9.10 -8.51 21.53
C THR A 209 8.56 -9.05 20.20
N VAL A 210 8.37 -10.38 20.10
CA VAL A 210 7.89 -11.02 18.87
C VAL A 210 6.46 -10.59 18.52
N LEU A 211 5.56 -10.46 19.50
CA LEU A 211 4.16 -10.09 19.28
C LEU A 211 3.95 -8.59 18.99
N THR A 212 4.90 -7.73 19.37
CA THR A 212 4.85 -6.29 19.04
C THR A 212 5.41 -5.95 17.67
N LEU A 213 6.11 -6.88 17.03
CA LEU A 213 6.51 -6.74 15.63
C LEU A 213 5.27 -6.96 14.73
N PRO A 214 5.07 -6.11 13.71
CA PRO A 214 3.91 -6.18 12.84
C PRO A 214 3.92 -7.41 11.91
#